data_AF-A0A7C2NX02-F1
#
_entry.id   AF-A0A7C2NX02-F1
#
_cell.length_a   1.000
_cell.length_b   1.000
_cell.length_c   1.000
_cell.angle_alpha   90.00
_cell.angle_beta   90.00
_cell.angle_gamma   90.00
#
_symmetry.space_group_name_H-M   'P 1'
#
loop_
_entity.id
_entity.type
_entity.pdbx_description
1 polymer ?
#
loop_
_entity_poly.entity_id
_entity_poly.type
_entity_poly.pdbx_seq_one_letter_code
_entity_poly.pdbx_strand_id
1 'polypeptide(L)'
;MRCEDAIEQIQTAGRPAGDLRAAMAHAADCDDCHAALRALEALRLMGEGSAPRPRQAAVERAIDRALASGAAQRYRRGFLKGVASGALLAATLAAVAIGLWLEAGDGAMSGGVPEVSVALNMPQDITVTLESPEPLADAEVRVELRGAVALAGYANQRELRWSTSLDRGINQLTLPVVALEATGGQVLVEVAHGAKRRTFVLDVRGRAAI
;
A
#
# COMPACT_ATOMS: atom_id res chain seq x y z
N MET A 1 -25.97 22.56 8.42
CA MET A 1 -25.60 21.42 7.55
C MET A 1 -26.77 20.44 7.51
N ARG A 2 -26.79 19.52 6.55
CA ARG A 2 -27.80 18.45 6.54
C ARG A 2 -27.33 17.29 7.42
N CYS A 3 -28.28 16.55 8.00
CA CYS A 3 -27.98 15.43 8.87
C CYS A 3 -27.16 14.33 8.17
N GLU A 4 -27.41 14.11 6.87
CA GLU A 4 -26.69 13.16 6.03
C GLU A 4 -25.19 13.51 5.94
N ASP A 5 -24.89 14.77 5.63
CA ASP A 5 -23.52 15.29 5.57
C ASP A 5 -22.82 15.17 6.95
N ALA A 6 -23.55 15.44 8.04
CA ALA A 6 -23.01 15.37 9.40
C ALA A 6 -22.60 13.93 9.79
N ILE A 7 -23.44 12.95 9.46
CA ILE A 7 -23.20 11.53 9.76
C ILE A 7 -22.02 11.01 8.93
N GLU A 8 -21.95 11.35 7.64
CA GLU A 8 -20.84 10.93 6.76
C GLU A 8 -19.49 11.49 7.25
N GLN A 9 -19.46 12.76 7.68
CA GLN A 9 -18.27 13.41 8.24
C GLN A 9 -17.81 12.75 9.55
N ILE A 10 -18.74 12.42 10.46
CA ILE A 10 -18.40 11.80 11.75
C ILE A 10 -17.92 10.35 11.56
N GLN A 11 -18.49 9.60 10.63
CA GLN A 11 -18.05 8.22 10.31
C GLN A 11 -16.66 8.18 9.66
N THR A 12 -16.23 9.27 9.03
CA THR A 12 -14.95 9.36 8.32
C THR A 12 -13.83 10.03 9.14
N ALA A 13 -14.03 10.31 10.43
CA ALA A 13 -13.14 11.08 11.33
C ALA A 13 -11.68 10.56 11.52
N GLY A 14 -11.26 9.54 10.77
CA GLY A 14 -9.85 9.13 10.61
C GLY A 14 -9.21 9.55 9.27
N ARG A 15 -9.92 10.30 8.41
CA ARG A 15 -9.44 10.91 7.15
C ARG A 15 -9.52 12.43 7.27
N PRO A 16 -8.74 13.21 6.50
CA PRO A 16 -9.00 14.65 6.38
C PRO A 16 -10.28 14.83 5.55
N ALA A 17 -11.43 14.90 6.20
CA ALA A 17 -12.70 15.18 5.57
C ALA A 17 -13.43 16.28 6.36
N GLY A 18 -13.65 17.40 5.66
CA GLY A 18 -14.53 18.52 6.02
C GLY A 18 -14.42 19.13 7.41
N ASP A 19 -15.32 20.05 7.70
CA ASP A 19 -15.38 20.74 8.99
C ASP A 19 -15.99 19.81 10.04
N LEU A 20 -15.21 18.83 10.50
CA LEU A 20 -15.57 17.90 11.57
C LEU A 20 -16.11 18.65 12.79
N ARG A 21 -15.62 19.87 13.05
CA ARG A 21 -16.13 20.71 14.13
C ARG A 21 -17.56 21.15 13.86
N ALA A 22 -17.91 21.56 12.65
CA ALA A 22 -19.29 21.87 12.29
C ALA A 22 -20.20 20.63 12.33
N ALA A 23 -19.67 19.45 11.99
CA ALA A 23 -20.41 18.19 12.06
C ALA A 23 -20.71 17.78 13.51
N MET A 24 -19.71 17.89 14.40
CA MET A 24 -19.89 17.68 15.83
C MET A 24 -20.83 18.72 16.46
N ALA A 25 -20.76 19.98 16.03
CA ALA A 25 -21.66 21.03 16.51
C ALA A 25 -23.12 20.76 16.10
N HIS A 26 -23.36 20.36 14.86
CA HIS A 26 -24.70 19.99 14.40
C HIS A 26 -25.22 18.74 15.12
N ALA A 27 -24.38 17.72 15.30
CA ALA A 27 -24.77 16.50 16.00
C ALA A 27 -25.06 16.75 17.49
N ALA A 28 -24.47 17.78 18.11
CA ALA A 28 -24.78 18.17 19.48
C ALA A 28 -26.20 18.73 19.63
N ASP A 29 -26.70 19.45 18.61
CA ASP A 29 -27.97 20.19 18.64
C ASP A 29 -29.11 19.51 17.85
N CYS A 30 -28.89 18.33 17.25
CA CYS A 30 -29.87 17.62 16.44
C CYS A 30 -30.24 16.25 17.03
N ASP A 31 -31.51 16.07 17.38
CA ASP A 31 -32.04 14.83 17.99
C ASP A 31 -31.89 13.60 17.08
N ASP A 32 -32.08 13.76 15.76
CA ASP A 32 -31.94 12.67 14.80
C ASP A 32 -30.50 12.18 14.69
N CYS A 33 -29.53 13.10 14.72
CA CYS A 33 -28.11 12.77 14.76
C CYS A 33 -27.73 12.08 16.07
N HIS A 34 -28.25 12.54 17.21
CA HIS A 34 -28.07 11.86 18.50
C HIS A 34 -28.65 10.44 18.51
N ALA A 35 -29.81 10.23 17.92
CA ALA A 35 -30.42 8.91 17.80
C ALA A 35 -29.57 7.98 16.90
N ALA A 36 -29.12 8.47 15.75
CA ALA A 36 -28.27 7.71 14.83
C ALA A 36 -26.93 7.32 15.45
N LEU A 37 -26.26 8.24 16.17
CA LEU A 37 -24.99 7.95 16.84
C LEU A 37 -25.13 6.93 17.96
N ARG A 38 -26.22 6.99 18.74
CA ARG A 38 -26.52 5.98 19.77
C ARG A 38 -26.76 4.59 19.16
N ALA A 39 -27.42 4.51 18.02
CA ALA A 39 -27.63 3.24 17.32
C ALA A 39 -26.31 2.64 16.81
N LEU A 40 -25.43 3.47 16.25
CA LEU A 40 -24.09 3.03 15.81
C LEU A 40 -23.23 2.54 16.98
N GLU A 41 -23.28 3.23 18.11
CA GLU A 41 -22.54 2.82 19.31
C GLU A 41 -23.07 1.49 19.87
N ALA A 42 -24.40 1.30 19.90
CA ALA A 42 -25.01 0.03 20.26
C ALA A 42 -24.55 -1.12 19.34
N LEU A 43 -24.45 -0.87 18.03
CA LEU A 43 -23.94 -1.86 17.06
C LEU A 43 -22.45 -2.19 17.30
N ARG A 44 -21.61 -1.21 17.66
CA ARG A 44 -20.21 -1.45 18.00
C ARG A 44 -20.04 -2.32 19.23
N LEU A 45 -20.77 -2.01 20.30
CA LEU A 45 -20.77 -2.78 21.54
C LEU A 45 -21.22 -4.24 21.30
N MET A 46 -22.13 -4.48 20.36
CA MET A 46 -22.52 -5.84 19.94
C MET A 46 -21.46 -6.53 19.06
N GLY A 47 -20.72 -5.77 18.24
CA GLY A 47 -19.71 -6.28 17.33
C GLY A 47 -18.39 -6.68 18.01
N GLU A 48 -18.02 -6.05 19.11
CA GLU A 48 -16.75 -6.30 19.83
C GLU A 48 -16.61 -7.72 20.39
N GLY A 49 -17.71 -8.47 20.53
CA GLY A 49 -17.70 -9.88 20.92
C GLY A 49 -17.68 -10.90 19.78
N SER A 50 -17.88 -10.47 18.52
CA SER A 50 -18.19 -11.39 17.41
C SER A 50 -17.04 -11.68 16.44
N ALA A 51 -15.90 -11.00 16.56
CA ALA A 51 -14.71 -11.35 15.79
C ALA A 51 -13.86 -12.37 16.58
N PRO A 52 -13.87 -13.67 16.23
CA PRO A 52 -12.93 -14.61 16.83
C PRO A 52 -11.52 -14.10 16.58
N ARG A 53 -10.75 -13.88 17.65
CA ARG A 53 -9.35 -13.46 17.56
C ARG A 53 -8.63 -14.47 16.64
N PRO A 54 -8.10 -14.04 15.48
CA PRO A 54 -7.48 -14.98 14.57
C PRO A 54 -6.30 -15.62 15.27
N ARG A 55 -6.29 -16.95 15.32
CA ARG A 55 -5.13 -17.72 15.81
C ARG A 55 -3.90 -17.28 15.02
N GLN A 56 -2.74 -17.12 15.68
CA GLN A 56 -1.51 -16.65 15.03
C GLN A 56 -1.18 -17.42 13.73
N ALA A 57 -1.29 -18.75 13.75
CA ALA A 57 -1.08 -19.57 12.56
C ALA A 57 -2.13 -19.36 11.43
N ALA A 58 -3.28 -18.73 11.68
CA ALA A 58 -4.18 -18.30 10.60
C ALA A 58 -3.73 -16.98 9.97
N VAL A 59 -3.12 -16.09 10.77
CA VAL A 59 -2.52 -14.84 10.29
C VAL A 59 -1.26 -15.16 9.46
N GLU A 60 -0.36 -15.99 9.98
CA GLU A 60 0.84 -16.44 9.26
C GLU A 60 0.47 -17.10 7.93
N ARG A 61 -0.49 -18.02 7.92
CA ARG A 61 -0.95 -18.66 6.66
C ARG A 61 -1.63 -17.69 5.70
N ALA A 62 -2.22 -16.60 6.17
CA ALA A 62 -2.77 -15.57 5.30
C ALA A 62 -1.64 -14.75 4.66
N ILE A 63 -0.59 -14.42 5.44
CA ILE A 63 0.62 -13.74 4.98
C ILE A 63 1.38 -14.62 3.97
N ASP A 64 1.67 -15.88 4.33
CA ASP A 64 2.37 -16.83 3.46
C ASP A 64 1.62 -17.05 2.14
N ARG A 65 0.28 -17.10 2.19
CA ARG A 65 -0.54 -17.28 0.99
C ARG A 65 -0.56 -16.02 0.13
N ALA A 66 -0.57 -14.84 0.72
CA ALA A 66 -0.42 -13.58 0.01
C ALA A 66 0.95 -13.52 -0.70
N LEU A 67 2.03 -13.89 -0.01
CA LEU A 67 3.38 -13.93 -0.56
C LEU A 67 3.55 -15.00 -1.66
N ALA A 68 3.02 -16.21 -1.45
CA ALA A 68 3.12 -17.32 -2.40
C ALA A 68 2.27 -17.14 -3.66
N SER A 69 1.15 -16.41 -3.56
CA SER A 69 0.26 -16.15 -4.70
C SER A 69 0.91 -15.27 -5.79
N GLY A 70 1.96 -14.50 -5.45
CA GLY A 70 2.75 -13.73 -6.40
C GLY A 70 3.73 -14.56 -7.23
N ALA A 71 4.34 -15.60 -6.65
CA ALA A 71 5.44 -16.35 -7.27
C ALA A 71 4.97 -17.58 -8.08
N ALA A 72 3.99 -18.34 -7.59
CA ALA A 72 3.66 -19.65 -8.17
C ALA A 72 2.68 -19.58 -9.36
N GLN A 73 1.88 -18.52 -9.48
CA GLN A 73 0.79 -18.48 -10.47
C GLN A 73 1.22 -18.00 -11.87
N ARG A 74 2.37 -17.33 -12.00
CA ARG A 74 2.86 -16.84 -13.30
C ARG A 74 3.72 -17.84 -14.06
N TYR A 75 4.41 -18.76 -13.39
CA TYR A 75 5.33 -19.70 -14.06
C TYR A 75 4.60 -20.83 -14.84
N ARG A 76 3.39 -21.22 -14.43
CA ARG A 76 2.63 -22.31 -15.10
C ARG A 76 1.70 -21.87 -16.24
N ARG A 77 1.60 -20.57 -16.56
CA ARG A 77 0.66 -20.05 -17.58
C ARG A 77 1.28 -19.69 -18.93
N GLY A 78 2.60 -19.84 -19.11
CA GLY A 78 3.31 -19.46 -20.34
C GLY A 78 3.35 -20.52 -21.46
N PHE A 79 2.92 -21.75 -21.19
CA PHE A 79 3.04 -22.85 -22.16
C PHE A 79 1.84 -23.78 -22.00
N LEU A 80 0.73 -23.47 -22.68
CA LEU A 80 -0.33 -24.39 -23.16
C LEU A 80 -1.68 -23.64 -23.30
N LYS A 81 -2.06 -23.36 -24.56
CA LYS A 81 -3.44 -23.35 -25.13
C LYS A 81 -4.40 -22.28 -24.53
N GLY A 82 -4.98 -21.38 -25.31
CA GLY A 82 -5.97 -21.70 -26.34
C GLY A 82 -7.39 -21.68 -25.74
N VAL A 83 -8.11 -20.58 -25.98
CA VAL A 83 -9.58 -20.38 -25.90
C VAL A 83 -10.28 -20.44 -24.51
N ALA A 84 -11.23 -19.52 -24.35
CA ALA A 84 -12.38 -19.49 -23.44
C ALA A 84 -12.26 -18.73 -22.11
N SER A 85 -12.92 -17.56 -22.11
CA SER A 85 -13.79 -17.01 -21.06
C SER A 85 -13.24 -16.69 -19.66
N GLY A 86 -13.56 -15.49 -19.20
CA GLY A 86 -13.86 -15.26 -17.79
C GLY A 86 -13.15 -14.07 -17.17
N ALA A 87 -13.96 -13.08 -16.81
CA ALA A 87 -13.66 -11.90 -16.00
C ALA A 87 -12.69 -12.13 -14.82
N LEU A 88 -11.82 -11.14 -14.59
CA LEU A 88 -11.72 -10.35 -13.34
C LEU A 88 -10.57 -9.36 -13.50
N LEU A 89 -10.91 -8.08 -13.66
CA LEU A 89 -9.95 -6.98 -13.65
C LEU A 89 -9.46 -6.75 -12.22
N ALA A 90 -8.53 -7.57 -11.74
CA ALA A 90 -7.60 -7.15 -10.70
C ALA A 90 -6.52 -6.32 -11.39
N ALA A 91 -6.70 -4.99 -11.39
CA ALA A 91 -5.72 -4.08 -11.98
C ALA A 91 -4.50 -3.99 -11.06
N THR A 92 -3.60 -4.97 -11.14
CA THR A 92 -2.25 -4.84 -10.59
C THR A 92 -1.49 -3.83 -11.43
N LEU A 93 -1.22 -2.63 -10.90
CA LEU A 93 -0.34 -1.67 -11.55
C LEU A 93 1.11 -2.07 -11.23
N ALA A 94 1.79 -2.67 -12.20
CA ALA A 94 3.22 -2.90 -12.11
C ALA A 94 3.96 -1.63 -12.55
N ALA A 95 4.58 -0.92 -11.60
CA ALA A 95 5.53 0.13 -11.92
C ALA A 95 6.90 -0.52 -12.16
N VAL A 96 7.34 -0.58 -13.41
CA VAL A 96 8.64 -1.15 -13.77
C VAL A 96 9.70 -0.06 -13.62
N ALA A 97 10.36 -0.01 -12.46
CA ALA A 97 11.56 0.80 -12.26
C ALA A 97 12.81 -0.03 -12.60
N ILE A 98 13.44 0.22 -13.74
CA ILE A 98 14.69 -0.46 -14.15
C ILE A 98 15.87 0.32 -13.56
N GLY A 99 16.54 -0.25 -12.57
CA GLY A 99 17.75 0.33 -11.98
C GLY A 99 19.01 -0.22 -12.66
N LEU A 100 19.83 0.64 -13.27
CA LEU A 100 21.20 0.29 -13.66
C LEU A 100 22.10 0.16 -12.41
N TRP A 101 23.12 -0.71 -12.47
CA TRP A 101 24.20 -0.68 -11.48
C TRP A 101 25.00 0.59 -11.74
N LEU A 102 24.71 1.67 -11.03
CA LEU A 102 25.61 2.82 -11.04
C LEU A 102 26.81 2.50 -10.15
N GLU A 103 27.95 2.20 -10.78
CA GLU A 103 29.21 2.73 -10.25
C GLU A 103 29.05 4.25 -10.17
N ALA A 104 29.47 4.84 -9.05
CA ALA A 104 29.36 6.27 -8.80
C ALA A 104 30.07 7.05 -9.91
N GLY A 105 29.29 7.54 -10.87
CA GLY A 105 29.69 8.48 -11.91
C GLY A 105 28.56 9.48 -12.06
N ASP A 106 28.88 10.75 -11.89
CA ASP A 106 27.98 11.89 -12.08
C ASP A 106 27.39 11.84 -13.50
N GLY A 107 26.24 11.21 -13.60
CA GLY A 107 25.46 11.10 -14.82
C GLY A 107 24.01 11.36 -14.45
N ALA A 108 23.61 12.63 -14.55
CA ALA A 108 22.22 13.05 -14.46
C ALA A 108 21.39 12.28 -15.51
N MET A 109 20.72 11.22 -15.07
CA MET A 109 19.75 10.52 -15.90
C MET A 109 18.41 11.26 -15.85
N SER A 110 18.11 12.00 -16.92
CA SER A 110 16.75 12.36 -17.30
C SER A 110 15.98 11.11 -17.72
N GLY A 111 15.53 10.33 -16.74
CA GLY A 111 14.46 9.33 -16.88
C GLY A 111 13.41 9.69 -15.83
N GLY A 112 12.21 10.07 -16.26
CA GLY A 112 11.16 10.51 -15.34
C GLY A 112 10.92 9.47 -14.24
N VAL A 113 10.83 9.94 -12.98
CA VAL A 113 10.47 9.08 -11.85
C VAL A 113 9.13 8.43 -12.17
N PRO A 114 9.01 7.10 -12.08
CA PRO A 114 7.74 6.43 -12.33
C PRO A 114 6.68 6.94 -11.35
N GLU A 115 5.58 7.46 -11.89
CA GLU A 115 4.44 7.98 -11.11
C GLU A 115 3.33 6.92 -11.06
N VAL A 116 2.83 6.63 -9.86
CA VAL A 116 1.71 5.73 -9.62
C VAL A 116 0.58 6.51 -8.93
N SER A 117 -0.59 6.52 -9.56
CA SER A 117 -1.81 7.05 -8.94
C SER A 117 -2.48 6.00 -8.08
N VAL A 118 -2.61 6.29 -6.79
CA VAL A 118 -3.21 5.43 -5.77
C VAL A 118 -4.50 6.03 -5.25
N ALA A 119 -5.53 5.21 -5.04
CA ALA A 119 -6.77 5.67 -4.42
C ALA A 119 -6.52 6.14 -2.98
N LEU A 120 -7.05 7.31 -2.63
CA LEU A 120 -6.86 7.89 -1.30
C LEU A 120 -7.31 6.96 -0.18
N ASN A 121 -6.46 6.79 0.83
CA ASN A 121 -6.69 5.97 2.02
C ASN A 121 -6.99 4.49 1.75
N MET A 122 -6.66 4.00 0.54
CA MET A 122 -6.81 2.61 0.16
C MET A 122 -5.43 1.99 -0.06
N PRO A 123 -5.11 0.85 0.57
CA PRO A 123 -3.89 0.12 0.27
C PRO A 123 -3.88 -0.32 -1.18
N GLN A 124 -2.80 0.00 -1.87
CA GLN A 124 -2.54 -0.45 -3.22
C GLN A 124 -1.19 -1.13 -3.27
N ASP A 125 -1.21 -2.38 -3.74
CA ASP A 125 -0.02 -3.18 -3.91
C ASP A 125 0.79 -2.64 -5.09
N ILE A 126 1.95 -2.07 -4.77
CA ILE A 126 2.92 -1.60 -5.75
C ILE A 126 4.06 -2.60 -5.78
N THR A 127 4.27 -3.22 -6.94
CA THR A 127 5.40 -4.13 -7.15
C THR A 127 6.59 -3.39 -7.74
N VAL A 128 7.70 -3.37 -7.00
CA VAL A 128 9.01 -2.90 -7.45
C VAL A 128 9.81 -4.10 -7.95
N THR A 129 10.28 -4.00 -9.18
CA THR A 129 11.11 -5.04 -9.80
C THR A 129 12.58 -4.77 -9.55
N LEU A 130 13.28 -5.73 -8.94
CA LEU A 130 14.69 -5.67 -8.61
C LEU A 130 15.45 -6.68 -9.46
N GLU A 131 16.21 -6.24 -10.45
CA GLU A 131 17.00 -7.13 -11.30
C GLU A 131 18.42 -7.31 -10.76
N SER A 132 18.83 -8.55 -10.45
CA SER A 132 20.19 -8.86 -9.98
C SER A 132 20.94 -9.76 -10.99
N PRO A 133 22.18 -9.42 -11.41
CA PRO A 133 22.97 -10.23 -12.34
C PRO A 133 23.58 -11.47 -11.66
N GLU A 134 23.72 -11.44 -10.34
CA GLU A 134 24.28 -12.50 -9.52
C GLU A 134 23.41 -12.72 -8.27
N PRO A 135 23.40 -13.93 -7.67
CA PRO A 135 22.72 -14.13 -6.40
C PRO A 135 23.43 -13.32 -5.31
N LEU A 136 22.67 -12.57 -4.50
CA LEU A 136 23.18 -11.74 -3.41
C LEU A 136 22.61 -12.30 -2.09
N ALA A 137 23.49 -12.84 -1.24
CA ALA A 137 23.10 -13.26 0.11
C ALA A 137 23.15 -12.06 1.07
N ASP A 138 22.22 -11.96 2.02
CA ASP A 138 22.22 -10.89 3.02
C ASP A 138 22.20 -9.46 2.44
N ALA A 139 21.47 -9.26 1.33
CA ALA A 139 21.23 -7.93 0.80
C ALA A 139 20.33 -7.15 1.78
N GLU A 140 20.76 -5.94 2.14
CA GLU A 140 20.01 -5.03 2.99
C GLU A 140 19.03 -4.24 2.13
N VAL A 141 17.74 -4.33 2.42
CA VAL A 141 16.68 -3.55 1.78
C VAL A 141 16.19 -2.52 2.77
N ARG A 142 16.17 -1.25 2.33
CA ARG A 142 15.67 -0.10 3.08
C ARG A 142 14.56 0.56 2.29
N VAL A 143 13.40 0.76 2.91
CA VAL A 143 12.28 1.48 2.33
C VAL A 143 12.05 2.75 3.13
N GLU A 144 12.11 3.90 2.47
CA GLU A 144 11.88 5.21 3.07
C GLU A 144 10.64 5.87 2.42
N LEU A 145 9.76 6.40 3.26
CA LEU A 145 8.51 7.04 2.87
C LEU A 145 8.59 8.55 3.11
N ARG A 146 8.36 9.36 2.07
CA ARG A 146 8.39 10.83 2.14
C ARG A 146 7.04 11.41 1.75
N GLY A 147 6.62 12.48 2.44
CA GLY A 147 5.33 13.13 2.16
C GLY A 147 4.13 12.38 2.73
N ALA A 148 2.97 12.55 2.10
CA ALA A 148 1.69 12.02 2.55
C ALA A 148 1.43 10.59 2.04
N VAL A 149 2.37 9.68 2.29
CA VAL A 149 2.28 8.25 1.97
C VAL A 149 2.64 7.38 3.18
N ALA A 150 2.01 6.22 3.27
CA ALA A 150 2.21 5.24 4.33
C ALA A 150 2.23 3.80 3.77
N LEU A 151 2.69 2.84 4.59
CA LEU A 151 2.55 1.42 4.30
C LEU A 151 1.48 0.80 5.21
N ALA A 152 0.51 0.13 4.60
CA ALA A 152 -0.56 -0.52 5.34
C ALA A 152 0.03 -1.62 6.25
N GLY A 153 -0.40 -1.66 7.52
CA GLY A 153 0.07 -2.64 8.51
C GLY A 153 1.37 -2.26 9.24
N TYR A 154 2.03 -1.15 8.89
CA TYR A 154 3.34 -0.77 9.45
C TYR A 154 3.29 0.44 10.41
N ALA A 155 2.26 0.58 11.24
CA ALA A 155 2.18 1.51 12.39
C ALA A 155 2.84 2.90 12.21
N ASN A 156 2.62 3.57 11.07
CA ASN A 156 3.21 4.87 10.70
C ASN A 156 4.76 4.90 10.61
N GLN A 157 5.41 3.75 10.49
CA GLN A 157 6.85 3.67 10.24
C GLN A 157 7.18 4.33 8.89
N ARG A 158 8.08 5.31 8.94
CA ARG A 158 8.57 6.03 7.75
C ARG A 158 9.79 5.37 7.12
N GLU A 159 10.46 4.51 7.87
CA GLU A 159 11.61 3.74 7.41
C GLU A 159 11.42 2.28 7.81
N LEU A 160 11.62 1.37 6.87
CA LEU A 160 11.74 -0.07 7.09
C LEU A 160 13.12 -0.53 6.64
N ARG A 161 13.72 -1.46 7.37
CA ARG A 161 15.03 -2.02 7.06
C ARG A 161 15.06 -3.49 7.42
N TRP A 162 15.46 -4.33 6.47
CA TRP A 162 15.61 -5.76 6.67
C TRP A 162 16.68 -6.35 5.76
N SER A 163 17.17 -7.54 6.09
CA SER A 163 18.09 -8.30 5.25
C SER A 163 17.36 -9.45 4.58
N THR A 164 17.66 -9.70 3.30
CA THR A 164 17.11 -10.81 2.53
C THR A 164 18.10 -11.28 1.47
N SER A 165 17.98 -12.52 1.02
CA SER A 165 18.69 -12.99 -0.17
C SER A 165 17.93 -12.57 -1.43
N LEU A 166 18.67 -12.20 -2.47
CA LEU A 166 18.15 -11.93 -3.81
C LEU A 166 18.69 -12.98 -4.78
N ASP A 167 17.79 -13.58 -5.55
CA ASP A 167 18.15 -14.55 -6.57
C ASP A 167 18.73 -13.86 -7.81
N ARG A 168 19.49 -14.61 -8.62
CA ARG A 168 19.87 -14.15 -9.95
C ARG A 168 18.61 -13.94 -10.80
N GLY A 169 18.54 -12.79 -11.46
CA GLY A 169 17.45 -12.41 -12.35
C GLY A 169 16.48 -11.42 -11.69
N ILE A 170 15.20 -11.58 -11.99
CA ILE A 170 14.14 -10.63 -11.60
C ILE A 170 13.57 -11.03 -10.24
N ASN A 171 13.77 -10.18 -9.24
CA ASN A 171 13.15 -10.26 -7.92
C ASN A 171 12.01 -9.24 -7.82
N GLN A 172 10.99 -9.51 -7.01
CA GLN A 172 9.84 -8.61 -6.85
C GLN A 172 9.63 -8.26 -5.39
N LEU A 173 9.50 -6.97 -5.11
CA LEU A 173 9.13 -6.43 -3.81
C LEU A 173 7.75 -5.78 -3.93
N THR A 174 6.75 -6.34 -3.25
CA THR A 174 5.41 -5.76 -3.21
C THR A 174 5.22 -4.96 -1.94
N LEU A 175 4.87 -3.69 -2.10
CA LEU A 175 4.64 -2.75 -1.00
C LEU A 175 3.16 -2.34 -0.98
N PRO A 176 2.43 -2.54 0.13
CA PRO A 176 1.04 -2.12 0.25
C PRO A 176 0.99 -0.62 0.59
N VAL A 177 1.14 0.23 -0.42
CA VAL A 177 1.26 1.69 -0.28
C VAL A 177 -0.12 2.32 -0.14
N VAL A 178 -0.24 3.29 0.75
CA VAL A 178 -1.44 4.10 0.97
C VAL A 178 -1.08 5.56 0.72
N ALA A 179 -1.80 6.22 -0.19
CA ALA A 179 -1.76 7.68 -0.31
C ALA A 179 -2.70 8.31 0.73
N LEU A 180 -2.16 9.16 1.60
CA LEU A 180 -2.91 9.83 2.67
C LEU A 180 -3.56 11.13 2.17
N GLU A 181 -2.92 11.82 1.23
CA GLU A 181 -3.39 13.07 0.61
C GLU A 181 -3.26 13.02 -0.92
N ALA A 182 -3.95 13.93 -1.62
CA ALA A 182 -3.94 14.01 -3.09
C ALA A 182 -2.55 14.34 -3.65
N THR A 183 -1.78 15.16 -2.92
CA THR A 183 -0.37 15.45 -3.19
C THR A 183 0.47 14.17 -3.20
N GLY A 184 0.12 13.21 -2.34
CA GLY A 184 0.83 11.95 -2.16
C GLY A 184 2.25 12.17 -1.65
N GLY A 185 3.22 11.48 -2.23
CA GLY A 185 4.59 11.47 -1.74
C GLY A 185 5.50 10.55 -2.54
N GLN A 186 6.62 10.16 -1.92
CA GLN A 186 7.64 9.32 -2.54
C GLN A 186 7.90 8.07 -1.72
N VAL A 187 8.11 6.97 -2.43
CA VAL A 187 8.63 5.72 -1.87
C VAL A 187 10.02 5.52 -2.44
N LEU A 188 11.03 5.55 -1.56
CA LEU A 188 12.41 5.22 -1.88
C LEU A 188 12.67 3.78 -1.44
N VAL A 189 13.09 2.93 -2.36
CA VAL A 189 13.57 1.59 -2.07
C VAL A 189 15.06 1.55 -2.36
N GLU A 190 15.87 1.34 -1.35
CA GLU A 190 17.31 1.16 -1.46
C GLU A 190 17.65 -0.31 -1.21
N VAL A 191 18.49 -0.88 -2.06
CA VAL A 191 19.05 -2.22 -1.92
C VAL A 191 20.57 -2.09 -1.86
N ALA A 192 21.16 -2.55 -0.77
CA ALA A 192 22.60 -2.53 -0.55
C ALA A 192 23.15 -3.94 -0.32
N HIS A 193 24.31 -4.23 -0.92
CA HIS A 193 25.04 -5.48 -0.67
C HIS A 193 26.55 -5.20 -0.78
N GLY A 194 27.25 -5.28 0.36
CA GLY A 194 28.64 -4.87 0.47
C GLY A 194 28.82 -3.38 0.12
N ALA A 195 29.68 -3.08 -0.85
CA ALA A 195 29.89 -1.71 -1.34
C ALA A 195 28.87 -1.26 -2.41
N LYS A 196 28.07 -2.19 -2.96
CA LYS A 196 27.15 -1.87 -4.04
C LYS A 196 25.79 -1.43 -3.49
N ARG A 197 25.20 -0.38 -4.07
CA ARG A 197 23.91 0.19 -3.66
C ARG A 197 23.08 0.56 -4.88
N ARG A 198 21.77 0.36 -4.79
CA ARG A 198 20.80 0.76 -5.81
C ARG A 198 19.59 1.38 -5.15
N THR A 199 19.14 2.51 -5.69
CA THR A 199 17.99 3.25 -5.17
C THR A 199 16.93 3.37 -6.26
N PHE A 200 15.71 3.02 -5.90
CA PHE A 200 14.52 3.14 -6.74
C PHE A 200 13.64 4.21 -6.10
N VAL A 201 13.25 5.20 -6.89
CA VAL A 201 12.33 6.24 -6.46
C VAL A 201 11.02 6.03 -7.19
N LEU A 202 9.92 6.09 -6.45
CA LEU A 202 8.58 6.06 -6.99
C LEU A 202 7.80 7.25 -6.48
N ASP A 203 7.22 8.02 -7.40
CA ASP A 203 6.25 9.05 -7.06
C ASP A 203 4.87 8.41 -6.93
N VAL A 204 4.21 8.67 -5.81
CA VAL A 204 2.88 8.15 -5.50
C VAL A 204 1.95 9.34 -5.37
N ARG A 205 0.90 9.39 -6.18
CA ARG A 205 -0.11 10.45 -6.09
C ARG A 205 -1.43 9.92 -5.60
N GLY A 206 -2.08 10.67 -4.72
CA GLY A 206 -3.42 10.37 -4.28
C GLY A 206 -4.44 10.79 -5.35
N ARG A 207 -5.29 9.85 -5.77
CA ARG A 207 -6.45 10.13 -6.60
C ARG A 207 -7.72 9.89 -5.78
N ALA A 208 -8.69 10.79 -5.90
CA ALA A 208 -10.02 10.55 -5.35
C ALA A 208 -10.59 9.26 -5.95
N ALA A 209 -11.14 8.40 -5.10
CA ALA A 209 -11.87 7.22 -5.57
C ALA A 209 -13.08 7.70 -6.38
N ILE A 210 -13.27 7.12 -7.58
CA ILE A 210 -14.46 7.36 -8.42
C ILE A 210 -15.48 6.29 -8.05
#